data_AF-A0A2V7TDP9-F1
#
_entry.id   AF-A0A2V7TDP9-F1
#
_cell.length_a   1.000
_cell.length_b   1.000
_cell.length_c   1.000
_cell.angle_alpha   90.00
_cell.angle_beta   90.00
_cell.angle_gamma   90.00
#
_symmetry.space_group_name_H-M   'P 1'
#
loop_
_entity.id
_entity.type
_entity.pdbx_description
1 polymer ?
#
loop_
_entity_poly.entity_id
_entity_poly.type
_entity_poly.pdbx_seq_one_letter_code
_entity_poly.pdbx_strand_id
1 'polypeptide(L)'
;MPRNARDHYRPILHLRHFTDDVGLLWTYDRSGRVAPFQQSAPNIGFEKGLYTVVEPPDEDAAAFENWLNEEIDGPAASALEAAATEPKLAPKVRSALSVFIAAQDLRTPRAKKRVLSLYRAGLDGTWTGWRSKPDELAAAIARDHGVRHDPAAILEMLDQYQFDVTTNAWLDFIQSMINKVGERIHRMRWLRVYSAEGVDFVTSDVGIVKCDGRADAFTSWDMGFTRGRSVWVFAKARGVAGNNTRGCTRSQRSWQGGVDTKGQQGHVE
;
A
#
# COMPACT_ATOMS: atom_id res chain seq x y z
N MET A 1 -1.14 21.33 3.90
CA MET A 1 -0.66 20.58 5.08
C MET A 1 0.74 21.03 5.42
N PRO A 2 1.06 21.26 6.71
CA PRO A 2 2.44 21.47 7.11
C PRO A 2 3.25 20.19 6.80
N ARG A 3 4.54 20.32 6.46
CA ARG A 3 5.51 19.20 6.30
C ARG A 3 5.58 18.24 7.51
N ASN A 4 4.87 18.55 8.60
CA ASN A 4 4.80 17.82 9.86
C ASN A 4 3.47 17.05 10.06
N ALA A 5 2.52 17.11 9.11
CA ALA A 5 1.28 16.33 9.17
C ALA A 5 1.61 14.83 9.20
N ARG A 6 0.83 14.06 9.97
CA ARG A 6 0.98 12.61 10.04
C ARG A 6 0.14 11.99 8.94
N ASP A 7 0.81 11.46 7.94
CA ASP A 7 0.17 10.86 6.78
C ASP A 7 0.14 9.34 6.98
N HIS A 8 -1.06 8.80 7.16
CA HIS A 8 -1.27 7.40 7.52
C HIS A 8 -1.23 6.53 6.27
N TYR A 9 -0.14 5.79 6.09
CA TYR A 9 -0.05 4.75 5.05
C TYR A 9 -0.77 3.46 5.47
N ARG A 10 -0.95 3.25 6.79
CA ARG A 10 -1.91 2.31 7.36
C ARG A 10 -3.13 3.12 7.82
N PRO A 11 -4.29 2.99 7.16
CA PRO A 11 -5.44 3.79 7.54
C PRO A 11 -5.91 3.41 8.94
N ILE A 12 -6.19 4.44 9.75
CA ILE A 12 -6.66 4.29 11.14
C ILE A 12 -7.91 3.42 11.20
N LEU A 13 -8.82 3.56 10.20
CA LEU A 13 -10.05 2.78 10.12
C LEU A 13 -9.78 1.25 10.13
N HIS A 14 -8.71 0.79 9.49
CA HIS A 14 -8.36 -0.63 9.47
C HIS A 14 -7.64 -1.07 10.73
N LEU A 15 -6.72 -0.24 11.24
CA LEU A 15 -5.98 -0.51 12.48
C LEU A 15 -6.92 -0.64 13.69
N ARG A 16 -8.05 0.07 13.71
CA ARG A 16 -9.08 -0.06 14.75
C ARG A 16 -9.69 -1.45 14.86
N HIS A 17 -9.61 -2.28 13.83
CA HIS A 17 -10.07 -3.67 13.95
C HIS A 17 -9.09 -4.56 14.75
N PHE A 18 -7.88 -4.09 15.03
CA PHE A 18 -6.83 -4.83 15.75
C PHE A 18 -6.61 -4.29 17.18
N THR A 19 -7.44 -3.35 17.64
CA THR A 19 -7.35 -2.84 19.00
C THR A 19 -8.06 -3.75 19.98
N ASP A 20 -7.52 -3.84 21.19
CA ASP A 20 -8.17 -4.45 22.34
C ASP A 20 -9.37 -3.62 22.85
N ASP A 21 -10.01 -4.11 23.92
CA ASP A 21 -11.19 -3.48 24.53
C ASP A 21 -10.94 -2.07 25.06
N VAL A 22 -9.67 -1.67 25.27
CA VAL A 22 -9.30 -0.31 25.71
C VAL A 22 -8.78 0.55 24.54
N GLY A 23 -8.89 0.07 23.30
CA GLY A 23 -8.55 0.82 22.10
C GLY A 23 -7.05 0.86 21.76
N LEU A 24 -6.26 -0.06 22.31
CA LEU A 24 -4.82 -0.16 22.07
C LEU A 24 -4.49 -1.39 21.22
N LEU A 25 -3.47 -1.31 20.37
CA LEU A 25 -2.94 -2.45 19.64
C LEU A 25 -1.52 -2.78 20.07
N TRP A 26 -1.22 -4.08 20.15
CA TRP A 26 0.13 -4.58 20.35
C TRP A 26 0.95 -4.39 19.08
N THR A 27 2.12 -3.78 19.23
CA THR A 27 3.07 -3.53 18.16
C THR A 27 4.34 -4.32 18.41
N TYR A 28 4.83 -4.94 17.34
CA TYR A 28 6.03 -5.76 17.35
C TYR A 28 7.02 -5.18 16.35
N ASP A 29 8.24 -4.95 16.80
CA ASP A 29 9.34 -4.58 15.93
C ASP A 29 9.94 -5.82 15.27
N ARG A 30 9.98 -5.84 13.93
CA ARG A 30 10.53 -6.98 13.18
C ARG A 30 12.02 -7.18 13.45
N SER A 31 12.76 -6.15 13.87
CA SER A 31 14.18 -6.30 14.21
C SER A 31 14.40 -6.98 15.57
N GLY A 32 13.36 -7.10 16.39
CA GLY A 32 13.42 -7.66 17.74
C GLY A 32 14.19 -6.81 18.73
N ARG A 33 14.61 -5.59 18.35
CA ARG A 33 15.40 -4.69 19.20
C ARG A 33 14.55 -3.95 20.22
N VAL A 34 13.26 -3.78 19.92
CA VAL A 34 12.29 -3.13 20.78
C VAL A 34 11.33 -4.19 21.31
N ALA A 35 11.16 -4.22 22.64
CA ALA A 35 10.18 -5.09 23.26
C ALA A 35 8.76 -4.75 22.77
N PRO A 36 7.84 -5.73 22.66
CA PRO A 36 6.46 -5.45 22.26
C PRO A 36 5.83 -4.37 23.14
N PHE A 37 5.12 -3.44 22.53
CA PHE A 37 4.50 -2.31 23.22
C PHE A 37 3.08 -2.06 22.69
N GLN A 38 2.27 -1.38 23.50
CA GLN A 38 0.90 -1.03 23.12
C GLN A 38 0.80 0.44 22.71
N GLN A 39 0.01 0.73 21.68
CA GLN A 39 -0.29 2.10 21.29
C GLN A 39 -1.65 2.20 20.60
N SER A 40 -2.23 3.40 20.55
CA SER A 40 -3.46 3.64 19.81
C SER A 40 -3.20 3.72 18.30
N ALA A 41 -4.21 3.35 17.50
CA ALA A 41 -4.15 3.35 16.04
C ALA A 41 -3.62 4.66 15.40
N PRO A 42 -3.97 5.87 15.87
CA PRO A 42 -3.44 7.12 15.31
C PRO A 42 -1.92 7.30 15.45
N ASN A 43 -1.26 6.52 16.31
CA ASN A 43 0.17 6.62 16.55
C ASN A 43 0.98 5.52 15.84
N ILE A 44 0.36 4.75 14.94
CA ILE A 44 1.03 3.64 14.22
C ILE A 44 0.77 3.79 12.72
N GLY A 45 1.75 3.36 11.91
CA GLY A 45 1.58 3.26 10.46
C GLY A 45 1.44 4.60 9.73
N PHE A 46 2.19 5.61 10.17
CA PHE A 46 2.26 6.92 9.53
C PHE A 46 3.71 7.36 9.29
N GLU A 47 3.91 8.30 8.38
CA GLU A 47 5.15 9.05 8.20
C GLU A 47 4.81 10.54 8.09
N LYS A 48 5.67 11.42 8.59
CA LYS A 48 5.40 12.86 8.53
C LYS A 48 5.65 13.37 7.11
N GLY A 49 4.64 14.03 6.52
CA GLY A 49 4.75 14.61 5.17
C GLY A 49 4.97 13.57 4.06
N LEU A 50 4.51 12.34 4.26
CA LEU A 50 4.59 11.27 3.25
C LEU A 50 3.96 11.70 1.93
N TYR A 51 2.78 12.34 1.99
CA TYR A 51 1.98 12.80 0.85
C TYR A 51 2.20 14.29 0.55
N THR A 52 3.24 14.91 1.09
CA THR A 52 3.54 16.31 0.78
C THR A 52 3.98 16.45 -0.68
N VAL A 53 3.14 17.15 -1.44
CA VAL A 53 3.45 17.65 -2.80
C VAL A 53 4.66 18.56 -2.74
N VAL A 54 5.54 18.43 -3.73
CA VAL A 54 6.73 19.29 -3.88
C VAL A 54 6.47 20.43 -4.86
N GLU A 55 5.77 20.16 -5.98
CA GLU A 55 5.51 21.15 -7.04
C GLU A 55 4.10 20.98 -7.65
N PRO A 56 3.33 22.05 -7.89
CA PRO A 56 3.61 23.42 -7.47
C PRO A 56 3.55 23.54 -5.93
N PRO A 57 4.35 24.43 -5.31
CA PRO A 57 4.45 24.56 -3.86
C PRO A 57 3.12 24.96 -3.17
N ASP A 58 2.21 25.56 -3.93
CA ASP A 58 0.91 26.05 -3.47
C ASP A 58 -0.26 25.08 -3.75
N GLU A 59 0.04 23.84 -4.16
CA GLU A 59 -1.02 22.83 -4.32
C GLU A 59 -1.72 22.57 -2.97
N ASP A 60 -3.02 22.30 -3.01
CA ASP A 60 -3.78 21.93 -1.82
C ASP A 60 -3.17 20.66 -1.22
N ALA A 61 -2.36 20.83 -0.20
CA ALA A 61 -1.67 19.73 0.43
C ALA A 61 -2.59 18.81 1.25
N ALA A 62 -3.90 19.05 1.29
CA ALA A 62 -4.91 18.09 1.72
C ALA A 62 -5.56 17.31 0.56
N ALA A 63 -5.34 17.68 -0.71
CA ALA A 63 -6.02 17.09 -1.87
C ALA A 63 -5.85 15.57 -1.95
N PHE A 64 -4.64 15.06 -1.70
CA PHE A 64 -4.40 13.61 -1.74
C PHE A 64 -5.11 12.86 -0.60
N GLU A 65 -5.12 13.40 0.61
CA GLU A 65 -5.84 12.82 1.76
C GLU A 65 -7.36 12.89 1.55
N ASN A 66 -7.87 14.00 0.99
CA ASN A 66 -9.28 14.14 0.63
C ASN A 66 -9.66 13.08 -0.43
N TRP A 67 -8.83 12.91 -1.45
CA TRP A 67 -9.01 11.85 -2.45
C TRP A 67 -8.99 10.45 -1.84
N LEU A 68 -8.04 10.15 -0.93
CA LEU A 68 -8.03 8.89 -0.19
C LEU A 68 -9.36 8.69 0.56
N ASN A 69 -9.85 9.71 1.26
CA ASN A 69 -11.09 9.63 2.02
C ASN A 69 -12.32 9.43 1.13
N GLU A 70 -12.43 10.16 0.03
CA GLU A 70 -13.59 10.13 -0.87
C GLU A 70 -13.63 8.83 -1.70
N GLU A 71 -12.50 8.42 -2.25
CA GLU A 71 -12.44 7.34 -3.24
C GLU A 71 -12.09 5.98 -2.65
N ILE A 72 -11.47 5.94 -1.46
CA ILE A 72 -10.88 4.71 -0.92
C ILE A 72 -11.37 4.43 0.51
N ASP A 73 -10.95 5.23 1.48
CA ASP A 73 -11.12 4.96 2.90
C ASP A 73 -12.59 5.12 3.36
N GLY A 74 -13.30 6.13 2.85
CA GLY A 74 -14.73 6.34 3.11
C GLY A 74 -15.60 5.18 2.59
N PRO A 75 -15.50 4.82 1.29
CA PRO A 75 -16.19 3.64 0.75
C PRO A 75 -15.82 2.34 1.49
N ALA A 76 -14.56 2.18 1.90
CA ALA A 76 -14.08 1.00 2.60
C ALA A 76 -14.63 0.83 4.02
N ALA A 77 -14.95 1.92 4.72
CA ALA A 77 -15.43 1.84 6.10
C ALA A 77 -16.66 0.93 6.24
N SER A 78 -17.70 1.16 5.43
CA SER A 78 -18.89 0.31 5.41
C SER A 78 -18.62 -1.09 4.84
N ALA A 79 -17.73 -1.17 3.85
CA ALA A 79 -17.43 -2.43 3.17
C ALA A 79 -16.64 -3.40 4.07
N LEU A 80 -15.77 -2.90 4.95
CA LEU A 80 -15.05 -3.69 5.94
C LEU A 80 -15.99 -4.29 6.99
N GLU A 81 -17.04 -3.57 7.38
CA GLU A 81 -18.06 -4.10 8.29
C GLU A 81 -18.88 -5.20 7.60
N ALA A 82 -19.38 -4.93 6.40
CA ALA A 82 -20.10 -5.91 5.59
C ALA A 82 -19.28 -7.19 5.36
N ALA A 83 -17.96 -7.08 5.15
CA ALA A 83 -17.07 -8.22 4.97
C ALA A 83 -17.06 -9.22 6.13
N ALA A 84 -17.32 -8.76 7.35
CA ALA A 84 -17.32 -9.59 8.54
C ALA A 84 -18.66 -10.29 8.83
N THR A 85 -19.77 -9.71 8.37
CA THR A 85 -21.11 -10.15 8.76
C THR A 85 -21.88 -10.79 7.61
N GLU A 86 -21.65 -10.34 6.38
CA GLU A 86 -22.44 -10.79 5.23
C GLU A 86 -21.89 -12.09 4.66
N PRO A 87 -22.69 -13.16 4.49
CA PRO A 87 -22.23 -14.42 3.91
C PRO A 87 -21.89 -14.29 2.42
N LYS A 88 -22.38 -13.27 1.71
CA LYS A 88 -22.04 -13.01 0.31
C LYS A 88 -21.90 -11.51 0.09
N LEU A 89 -20.77 -11.07 -0.44
CA LEU A 89 -20.51 -9.66 -0.65
C LEU A 89 -21.26 -9.13 -1.87
N ALA A 90 -22.02 -8.06 -1.69
CA ALA A 90 -22.58 -7.31 -2.80
C ALA A 90 -21.45 -6.79 -3.72
N PRO A 91 -21.68 -6.66 -5.05
CA PRO A 91 -20.65 -6.20 -5.99
C PRO A 91 -19.99 -4.87 -5.59
N LYS A 92 -20.78 -3.92 -5.08
CA LYS A 92 -20.30 -2.61 -4.61
C LYS A 92 -19.37 -2.74 -3.38
N VAL A 93 -19.75 -3.56 -2.40
CA VAL A 93 -18.94 -3.86 -1.21
C VAL A 93 -17.61 -4.50 -1.62
N ARG A 94 -17.68 -5.50 -2.50
CA ARG A 94 -16.48 -6.16 -3.03
C ARG A 94 -15.57 -5.19 -3.78
N SER A 95 -16.14 -4.29 -4.60
CA SER A 95 -15.37 -3.27 -5.32
C SER A 95 -14.65 -2.33 -4.35
N ALA A 96 -15.35 -1.79 -3.35
CA ALA A 96 -14.75 -0.90 -2.34
C ALA A 96 -13.62 -1.60 -1.57
N LEU A 97 -13.82 -2.85 -1.15
CA LEU A 97 -12.77 -3.65 -0.51
C LEU A 97 -11.57 -3.88 -1.44
N SER A 98 -11.81 -4.13 -2.72
CA SER A 98 -10.72 -4.43 -3.67
C SER A 98 -9.80 -3.21 -3.86
N VAL A 99 -10.39 -2.03 -4.03
CA VAL A 99 -9.66 -0.75 -4.13
C VAL A 99 -8.94 -0.45 -2.81
N PHE A 100 -9.62 -0.64 -1.67
CA PHE A 100 -9.02 -0.48 -0.36
C PHE A 100 -7.81 -1.37 -0.13
N ILE A 101 -7.93 -2.65 -0.48
CA ILE A 101 -6.86 -3.65 -0.41
C ILE A 101 -5.70 -3.19 -1.29
N ALA A 102 -5.94 -2.81 -2.56
CA ALA A 102 -4.90 -2.29 -3.44
C ALA A 102 -4.13 -1.11 -2.83
N ALA A 103 -4.84 -0.17 -2.20
CA ALA A 103 -4.23 0.96 -1.52
C ALA A 103 -3.26 0.53 -0.40
N GLN A 104 -3.53 -0.56 0.31
CA GLN A 104 -2.66 -1.06 1.39
C GLN A 104 -1.27 -1.50 0.91
N ASP A 105 -1.10 -1.79 -0.37
CA ASP A 105 0.20 -2.13 -0.98
C ASP A 105 0.91 -0.87 -1.50
N LEU A 106 0.14 0.03 -2.12
CA LEU A 106 0.65 1.12 -2.95
C LEU A 106 0.93 2.42 -2.18
N ARG A 107 0.19 2.73 -1.10
CA ARG A 107 0.37 4.00 -0.35
C ARG A 107 1.47 3.95 0.72
N THR A 108 2.36 2.97 0.68
CA THR A 108 3.40 2.76 1.70
C THR A 108 4.69 3.52 1.38
N PRO A 109 5.51 3.90 2.40
CA PRO A 109 6.86 4.45 2.17
C PRO A 109 7.74 3.53 1.33
N ARG A 110 7.55 2.21 1.48
CA ARG A 110 8.25 1.20 0.69
C ARG A 110 7.88 1.26 -0.79
N ALA A 111 6.59 1.43 -1.10
CA ALA A 111 6.12 1.65 -2.47
C ALA A 111 6.64 2.97 -3.04
N LYS A 112 6.60 4.07 -2.27
CA LYS A 112 7.22 5.36 -2.65
C LYS A 112 8.67 5.18 -3.08
N LYS A 113 9.49 4.58 -2.22
CA LYS A 113 10.91 4.32 -2.52
C LYS A 113 11.09 3.52 -3.81
N ARG A 114 10.26 2.48 -4.02
CA ARG A 114 10.33 1.65 -5.23
C ARG A 114 9.96 2.44 -6.49
N VAL A 115 8.85 3.16 -6.48
CA VAL A 115 8.39 3.94 -7.64
C VAL A 115 9.41 5.02 -7.99
N LEU A 116 9.85 5.82 -7.01
CA LEU A 116 10.85 6.86 -7.27
C LEU A 116 12.17 6.28 -7.80
N SER A 117 12.59 5.09 -7.32
CA SER A 117 13.78 4.43 -7.86
C SER A 117 13.63 4.00 -9.33
N LEU A 118 12.43 3.56 -9.72
CA LEU A 118 12.14 3.17 -11.11
C LEU A 118 12.11 4.39 -12.02
N TYR A 119 11.47 5.48 -11.58
CA TYR A 119 11.42 6.73 -12.33
C TYR A 119 12.81 7.33 -12.50
N ARG A 120 13.62 7.37 -11.43
CA ARG A 120 15.02 7.84 -11.50
C ARG A 120 15.83 7.00 -12.48
N ALA A 121 15.81 5.67 -12.34
CA ALA A 121 16.57 4.80 -13.24
C ALA A 121 16.15 4.97 -14.72
N GLY A 122 14.85 5.12 -14.99
CA GLY A 122 14.33 5.34 -16.34
C GLY A 122 14.73 6.71 -16.92
N LEU A 123 14.62 7.77 -16.12
CA LEU A 123 15.00 9.12 -16.52
C LEU A 123 16.51 9.26 -16.67
N ASP A 124 17.30 8.77 -15.71
CA ASP A 124 18.76 8.78 -15.77
C ASP A 124 19.28 8.06 -17.01
N GLY A 125 18.70 6.90 -17.35
CA GLY A 125 19.06 6.16 -18.56
C GLY A 125 18.73 6.93 -19.84
N THR A 126 17.55 7.55 -19.90
CA THR A 126 17.11 8.36 -21.04
C THR A 126 17.99 9.60 -21.20
N TRP A 127 18.23 10.30 -20.10
CA TRP A 127 19.04 11.52 -20.02
C TRP A 127 20.48 11.27 -20.41
N THR A 128 21.09 10.22 -19.87
CA THR A 128 22.45 9.79 -20.24
C THR A 128 22.50 9.44 -21.73
N GLY A 129 21.48 8.76 -22.24
CA GLY A 129 21.33 8.45 -23.67
C GLY A 129 21.37 9.70 -24.54
N TRP A 130 20.52 10.68 -24.25
CA TRP A 130 20.47 11.97 -24.95
C TRP A 130 21.80 12.73 -24.91
N ARG A 131 22.42 12.82 -23.73
CA ARG A 131 23.72 13.51 -23.57
C ARG A 131 24.86 12.80 -24.28
N SER A 132 24.86 11.47 -24.34
CA SER A 132 25.91 10.69 -25.00
C SER A 132 25.86 10.77 -26.53
N LYS A 133 24.72 11.20 -27.09
CA LYS A 133 24.47 11.25 -28.53
C LYS A 133 23.64 12.49 -28.93
N PRO A 134 24.15 13.71 -28.70
CA PRO A 134 23.41 14.93 -28.97
C PRO A 134 23.06 15.09 -30.47
N ASP A 135 23.89 14.56 -31.37
CA ASP A 135 23.64 14.57 -32.83
C ASP A 135 22.40 13.75 -33.20
N GLU A 136 22.23 12.55 -32.61
CA GLU A 136 21.08 11.69 -32.87
C GLU A 136 19.79 12.34 -32.37
N LEU A 137 19.84 13.01 -31.21
CA LEU A 137 18.72 13.76 -30.66
C LEU A 137 18.39 15.00 -31.50
N ALA A 138 19.40 15.78 -31.93
CA ALA A 138 19.21 16.91 -32.83
C ALA A 138 18.54 16.50 -34.14
N ALA A 139 18.98 15.38 -34.72
CA ALA A 139 18.38 14.81 -35.92
C ALA A 139 16.93 14.34 -35.69
N ALA A 140 16.62 13.77 -34.52
CA ALA A 140 15.26 13.38 -34.16
C ALA A 140 14.34 14.60 -34.03
N ILE A 141 14.76 15.64 -33.30
CA ILE A 141 14.00 16.90 -33.17
C ILE A 141 13.77 17.54 -34.54
N ALA A 142 14.77 17.54 -35.41
CA ALA A 142 14.64 18.07 -36.76
C ALA A 142 13.62 17.28 -37.61
N ARG A 143 13.53 15.96 -37.44
CA ARG A 143 12.53 15.13 -38.13
C ARG A 143 11.12 15.38 -37.62
N ASP A 144 10.95 15.46 -36.30
CA ASP A 144 9.63 15.50 -35.67
C ASP A 144 9.03 16.92 -35.64
N HIS A 145 9.89 17.94 -35.54
CA HIS A 145 9.48 19.33 -35.35
C HIS A 145 10.00 20.30 -36.43
N GLY A 146 10.83 19.83 -37.37
CA GLY A 146 11.38 20.67 -38.45
C GLY A 146 12.43 21.69 -38.00
N VAL A 147 12.79 21.71 -36.71
CA VAL A 147 13.77 22.65 -36.14
C VAL A 147 15.14 21.98 -36.06
N ARG A 148 16.15 22.61 -36.65
CA ARG A 148 17.54 22.15 -36.56
C ARG A 148 18.23 22.82 -35.39
N HIS A 149 18.80 22.01 -34.51
CA HIS A 149 19.67 22.46 -33.43
C HIS A 149 21.08 21.95 -33.69
N ASP A 150 22.07 22.77 -33.34
CA ASP A 150 23.45 22.30 -33.22
C ASP A 150 23.58 21.40 -31.97
N PRO A 151 24.40 20.33 -32.00
CA PRO A 151 24.59 19.45 -30.85
C PRO A 151 25.02 20.17 -29.57
N ALA A 152 25.80 21.26 -29.67
CA ALA A 152 26.17 22.05 -28.49
C ALA A 152 24.96 22.75 -27.87
N ALA A 153 24.04 23.26 -28.70
CA ALA A 153 22.78 23.86 -28.22
C ALA A 153 21.86 22.82 -27.58
N ILE A 154 21.88 21.56 -28.04
CA ILE A 154 21.17 20.46 -27.38
C ILE A 154 21.74 20.19 -25.98
N LEU A 155 23.07 20.13 -25.84
CA LEU A 155 23.69 19.92 -24.54
C LEU A 155 23.39 21.06 -23.56
N GLU A 156 23.45 22.30 -24.03
CA GLU A 156 23.08 23.48 -23.22
C GLU A 156 21.61 23.43 -22.79
N MET A 157 20.70 23.09 -23.72
CA MET A 157 19.29 22.90 -23.40
C MET A 157 19.09 21.82 -22.33
N LEU A 158 19.77 20.67 -22.46
CA LEU A 158 19.72 19.63 -21.44
C LEU A 158 20.25 20.15 -20.10
N ASP A 159 21.35 20.90 -20.07
CA ASP A 159 21.89 21.49 -18.84
C ASP A 159 20.92 22.47 -18.15
N GLN A 160 20.03 23.12 -18.91
CA GLN A 160 19.00 24.02 -18.36
C GLN A 160 17.84 23.28 -17.69
N TYR A 161 17.52 22.06 -18.13
CA TYR A 161 16.43 21.28 -17.55
C TYR A 161 16.93 20.38 -16.42
N GLN A 162 16.69 20.79 -15.17
CA GLN A 162 16.81 19.89 -14.02
C GLN A 162 15.51 19.07 -13.90
N PHE A 163 15.61 17.76 -14.09
CA PHE A 163 14.50 16.84 -13.87
C PHE A 163 14.64 16.17 -12.50
N ASP A 164 13.80 16.57 -11.55
CA ASP A 164 13.75 15.94 -10.24
C ASP A 164 12.58 14.96 -10.13
N VAL A 165 12.89 13.73 -9.77
CA VAL A 165 11.87 12.73 -9.41
C VAL A 165 11.46 12.93 -7.96
N THR A 166 10.38 13.68 -7.79
CA THR A 166 9.81 14.10 -6.50
C THR A 166 8.66 13.18 -6.03
N THR A 167 8.13 13.45 -4.84
CA THR A 167 6.95 12.75 -4.28
C THR A 167 5.77 12.76 -5.25
N ASN A 168 5.58 13.83 -6.02
CA ASN A 168 4.50 13.96 -7.01
C ASN A 168 4.42 12.76 -7.97
N ALA A 169 5.56 12.33 -8.52
CA ALA A 169 5.61 11.20 -9.44
C ALA A 169 5.06 9.91 -8.82
N TRP A 170 5.22 9.73 -7.50
CA TRP A 170 4.62 8.62 -6.78
C TRP A 170 3.14 8.82 -6.51
N LEU A 171 2.70 10.01 -6.12
CA LEU A 171 1.28 10.31 -5.88
C LEU A 171 0.44 10.11 -7.15
N ASP A 172 0.89 10.64 -8.28
CA ASP A 172 0.24 10.46 -9.59
C ASP A 172 0.18 8.98 -9.97
N PHE A 173 1.29 8.27 -9.77
CA PHE A 173 1.37 6.85 -10.05
C PHE A 173 0.35 6.06 -9.22
N ILE A 174 0.25 6.29 -7.91
CA ILE A 174 -0.66 5.51 -7.06
C ILE A 174 -2.12 5.89 -7.27
N GLN A 175 -2.46 7.15 -7.53
CA GLN A 175 -3.82 7.55 -7.91
C GLN A 175 -4.28 6.78 -9.15
N SER A 176 -3.41 6.66 -10.15
CA SER A 176 -3.70 5.88 -11.36
C SER A 176 -3.75 4.37 -11.12
N MET A 177 -2.87 3.85 -10.27
CA MET A 177 -2.65 2.40 -10.13
C MET A 177 -3.61 1.73 -9.15
N ILE A 178 -4.06 2.41 -8.10
CA ILE A 178 -4.92 1.81 -7.07
C ILE A 178 -6.20 1.25 -7.69
N ASN A 179 -6.86 2.00 -8.57
CA ASN A 179 -8.08 1.53 -9.24
C ASN A 179 -7.82 0.35 -10.19
N LYS A 180 -6.73 0.38 -10.95
CA LYS A 180 -6.33 -0.71 -11.86
C LYS A 180 -6.02 -2.00 -11.10
N VAL A 181 -5.31 -1.91 -9.99
CA VAL A 181 -5.01 -3.05 -9.12
C VAL A 181 -6.27 -3.52 -8.40
N GLY A 182 -7.11 -2.59 -7.93
CA GLY A 182 -8.40 -2.89 -7.33
C GLY A 182 -9.33 -3.65 -8.26
N GLU A 183 -9.43 -3.27 -9.53
CA GLU A 183 -10.21 -3.99 -10.54
C GLU A 183 -9.71 -5.43 -10.74
N ARG A 184 -8.39 -5.62 -10.75
CA ARG A 184 -7.79 -6.96 -10.81
C ARG A 184 -8.14 -7.79 -9.58
N ILE A 185 -7.98 -7.23 -8.38
CA ILE A 185 -8.32 -7.89 -7.11
C ILE A 185 -9.81 -8.26 -7.07
N HIS A 186 -10.68 -7.38 -7.55
CA HIS A 186 -12.12 -7.63 -7.63
C HIS A 186 -12.45 -8.89 -8.43
N ARG A 187 -11.72 -9.12 -9.53
CA ARG A 187 -11.88 -10.29 -10.42
C ARG A 187 -11.20 -11.57 -9.92
N MET A 188 -10.34 -11.48 -8.92
CA MET A 188 -9.72 -12.67 -8.33
C MET A 188 -10.76 -13.55 -7.65
N ARG A 189 -10.42 -14.82 -7.42
CA ARG A 189 -11.24 -15.68 -6.53
C ARG A 189 -10.97 -15.30 -5.08
N TRP A 190 -12.02 -15.14 -4.30
CA TRP A 190 -11.90 -14.71 -2.90
C TRP A 190 -12.21 -15.87 -1.99
N LEU A 191 -11.35 -16.07 -1.00
CA LEU A 191 -11.60 -16.95 0.13
C LEU A 191 -11.56 -16.09 1.39
N ARG A 192 -12.55 -16.26 2.25
CA ARG A 192 -12.53 -15.69 3.60
C ARG A 192 -12.14 -16.77 4.57
N VAL A 193 -11.17 -16.44 5.42
CA VAL A 193 -10.64 -17.33 6.44
C VAL A 193 -10.85 -16.66 7.79
N TYR A 194 -11.29 -17.44 8.76
CA TYR A 194 -11.48 -17.00 10.13
C TYR A 194 -10.39 -17.63 11.00
N SER A 195 -9.91 -16.88 11.98
CA SER A 195 -8.99 -17.42 12.98
C SER A 195 -9.72 -18.43 13.88
N ALA A 196 -8.95 -19.37 14.43
CA ALA A 196 -9.47 -20.25 15.48
C ALA A 196 -9.80 -19.43 16.75
N GLU A 197 -10.66 -19.98 17.61
CA GLU A 197 -10.98 -19.35 18.88
C GLU A 197 -9.71 -19.11 19.72
N GLY A 198 -9.59 -17.91 20.31
CA GLY A 198 -8.43 -17.50 21.09
C GLY A 198 -7.19 -17.13 20.29
N VAL A 199 -7.27 -17.08 18.95
CA VAL A 199 -6.18 -16.65 18.07
C VAL A 199 -6.66 -15.50 17.18
N ASP A 200 -5.80 -14.51 16.97
CA ASP A 200 -6.05 -13.38 16.08
C ASP A 200 -5.04 -13.31 14.93
N PHE A 201 -5.48 -12.74 13.82
CA PHE A 201 -4.58 -12.38 12.74
C PHE A 201 -3.76 -11.13 13.12
N VAL A 202 -2.53 -11.08 12.63
CA VAL A 202 -1.67 -9.89 12.74
C VAL A 202 -1.61 -9.15 11.40
N THR A 203 -1.44 -7.83 11.44
CA THR A 203 -1.16 -6.99 10.27
C THR A 203 0.26 -6.43 10.34
N SER A 204 0.78 -5.93 9.22
CA SER A 204 2.09 -5.27 9.16
C SER A 204 2.01 -3.89 8.51
N ASP A 205 3.17 -3.25 8.35
CA ASP A 205 3.37 -2.01 7.59
C ASP A 205 3.01 -2.16 6.10
N VAL A 206 3.13 -3.38 5.58
CA VAL A 206 2.52 -3.81 4.32
C VAL A 206 1.23 -4.55 4.65
N GLY A 207 0.07 -3.97 4.36
CA GLY A 207 -1.23 -4.55 4.74
C GLY A 207 -1.63 -5.81 3.97
N ILE A 208 -0.84 -6.18 2.96
CA ILE A 208 -1.06 -7.35 2.13
C ILE A 208 0.20 -8.20 2.16
N VAL A 209 -0.02 -9.50 2.33
CA VAL A 209 1.02 -10.50 2.11
C VAL A 209 0.73 -11.25 0.82
N LYS A 210 1.77 -11.49 0.00
CA LYS A 210 1.65 -12.20 -1.29
C LYS A 210 2.30 -13.57 -1.19
N CYS A 211 1.63 -14.58 -1.72
CA CYS A 211 2.10 -15.95 -1.74
C CYS A 211 2.08 -16.54 -3.16
N ASP A 212 2.94 -17.52 -3.43
CA ASP A 212 3.04 -18.17 -4.74
C ASP A 212 2.20 -19.45 -4.80
N GLY A 213 1.01 -19.37 -5.40
CA GLY A 213 0.10 -20.48 -5.61
C GLY A 213 -0.57 -21.06 -4.36
N ARG A 214 0.01 -20.88 -3.17
CA ARG A 214 -0.46 -21.43 -1.89
C ARG A 214 -0.32 -20.40 -0.76
N ALA A 215 -1.22 -20.42 0.22
CA ALA A 215 -1.23 -19.46 1.33
C ALA A 215 -0.01 -19.53 2.27
N ASP A 216 0.70 -20.67 2.29
CA ASP A 216 1.92 -20.91 3.06
C ASP A 216 3.21 -20.53 2.31
N ALA A 217 3.14 -20.28 1.00
CA ALA A 217 4.28 -20.00 0.14
C ALA A 217 4.58 -18.49 0.04
N PHE A 218 4.91 -17.85 1.17
CA PHE A 218 5.15 -16.41 1.24
C PHE A 218 6.29 -15.95 0.33
N THR A 219 6.03 -14.87 -0.40
CA THR A 219 7.02 -14.22 -1.26
C THR A 219 7.57 -12.96 -0.62
N SER A 220 8.79 -12.57 -1.00
CA SER A 220 9.28 -11.23 -0.71
C SER A 220 8.30 -10.21 -1.29
N TRP A 221 8.02 -9.15 -0.53
CA TRP A 221 7.20 -8.06 -1.05
C TRP A 221 7.74 -7.56 -2.39
N ASP A 222 6.82 -7.47 -3.35
CA ASP A 222 6.98 -6.79 -4.63
C ASP A 222 5.71 -5.97 -4.86
N MET A 223 5.85 -4.77 -5.41
CA MET A 223 4.76 -3.80 -5.54
C MET A 223 3.77 -4.27 -6.62
N GLY A 224 2.47 -4.35 -6.32
CA GLY A 224 1.35 -4.39 -7.29
C GLY A 224 1.31 -5.50 -8.36
N PHE A 225 2.40 -6.23 -8.61
CA PHE A 225 2.51 -7.16 -9.73
C PHE A 225 2.09 -8.56 -9.28
N THR A 226 0.93 -8.98 -9.77
CA THR A 226 0.50 -10.38 -9.72
C THR A 226 1.37 -11.19 -10.67
N ARG A 227 2.13 -12.14 -10.14
CA ARG A 227 2.57 -13.30 -10.93
C ARG A 227 1.33 -14.18 -11.14
N GLY A 228 1.26 -14.95 -12.23
CA GLY A 228 0.01 -15.60 -12.67
C GLY A 228 -0.73 -16.47 -11.63
N ARG A 229 -0.04 -16.93 -10.57
CA ARG A 229 -0.62 -17.72 -9.46
C ARG A 229 -0.57 -17.01 -8.10
N SER A 230 -0.45 -15.69 -8.04
CA SER A 230 -0.33 -14.97 -6.76
C SER A 230 -1.60 -15.09 -5.91
N VAL A 231 -1.44 -15.53 -4.67
CA VAL A 231 -2.45 -15.44 -3.60
C VAL A 231 -2.19 -14.16 -2.81
N TRP A 232 -3.24 -13.37 -2.57
CA TRP A 232 -3.15 -12.12 -1.81
C TRP A 232 -3.89 -12.30 -0.49
N VAL A 233 -3.18 -12.09 0.61
CA VAL A 233 -3.71 -12.23 1.97
C VAL A 233 -3.82 -10.85 2.59
N PHE A 234 -5.05 -10.45 2.89
CA PHE A 234 -5.36 -9.21 3.60
C PHE A 234 -5.98 -9.57 4.95
N ALA A 235 -5.27 -9.22 6.03
CA ALA A 235 -5.73 -9.51 7.38
C ALA A 235 -6.76 -8.47 7.84
N LYS A 236 -7.81 -8.94 8.51
CA LYS A 236 -8.72 -8.12 9.32
C LYS A 236 -8.91 -8.87 10.65
N ALA A 237 -8.63 -8.23 11.77
CA ALA A 237 -8.98 -8.79 13.07
C ALA A 237 -10.49 -8.68 13.33
N ARG A 238 -11.01 -9.52 14.23
CA ARG A 238 -12.44 -9.47 14.59
C ARG A 238 -12.72 -8.10 15.18
N GLY A 239 -13.66 -7.36 14.58
CA GLY A 239 -14.26 -6.23 15.27
C GLY A 239 -14.91 -6.74 16.55
N VAL A 240 -14.70 -6.05 17.67
CA VAL A 240 -15.48 -6.26 18.89
C VAL A 240 -16.94 -6.00 18.53
N ALA A 241 -17.68 -7.06 18.23
CA ALA A 241 -19.13 -6.99 18.21
C ALA A 241 -19.54 -6.56 19.62
N GLY A 242 -20.21 -5.41 19.71
CA GLY A 242 -20.56 -4.79 20.98
C GLY A 242 -21.11 -5.79 22.00
N ASN A 243 -20.60 -5.69 23.22
CA ASN A 243 -21.13 -6.28 24.46
C ASN A 243 -21.81 -7.66 24.31
N ASN A 244 -21.04 -8.73 24.50
CA ASN A 244 -21.52 -9.75 25.41
C ASN A 244 -20.36 -10.45 26.14
N THR A 245 -20.34 -10.22 27.45
CA THR A 245 -19.46 -10.79 28.46
C THR A 245 -19.26 -12.31 28.32
N ARG A 246 -18.01 -12.77 28.41
CA ARG A 246 -17.53 -13.71 29.44
C ARG A 246 -16.02 -13.92 29.26
N GLY A 247 -15.31 -13.83 30.38
CA GLY A 247 -13.89 -13.53 30.45
C GLY A 247 -12.95 -14.58 29.87
N CYS A 248 -11.77 -14.10 29.48
CA CYS A 248 -10.60 -14.95 29.36
C CYS A 248 -9.48 -14.35 30.23
N THR A 249 -9.33 -14.91 31.41
CA THR A 249 -8.20 -14.67 32.31
C THR A 249 -6.90 -15.10 31.64
N ARG A 250 -5.90 -14.21 31.74
CA ARG A 250 -4.46 -14.43 31.50
C ARG A 250 -4.02 -15.90 31.59
N SER A 251 -3.29 -16.35 30.58
CA SER A 251 -2.14 -17.22 30.82
C SER A 251 -0.97 -16.78 29.94
N GLN A 252 0.00 -16.10 30.56
CA GLN A 252 1.34 -15.98 30.02
C GLN A 252 1.94 -17.40 30.01
N ARG A 253 2.17 -17.97 28.83
CA ARG A 253 3.11 -19.07 28.66
C ARG A 253 4.06 -18.74 27.51
N SER A 254 5.33 -18.77 27.86
CA SER A 254 6.50 -18.68 26.98
C SER A 254 6.34 -19.58 25.75
N TRP A 255 6.46 -18.99 24.57
CA TRP A 255 6.46 -19.70 23.30
C TRP A 255 7.84 -20.37 23.09
N GLN A 256 7.89 -21.70 23.28
CA GLN A 256 8.89 -22.57 22.66
C GLN A 256 8.20 -23.30 21.50
N GLY A 257 8.88 -23.33 20.35
CA GLY A 257 8.30 -23.67 19.06
C GLY A 257 7.80 -25.12 18.92
N GLY A 258 6.91 -25.29 17.95
CA GLY A 258 6.44 -26.58 17.47
C GLY A 258 5.40 -26.35 16.38
N VAL A 259 5.75 -26.71 15.13
CA VAL A 259 4.85 -26.73 13.98
C VAL A 259 3.86 -27.87 14.17
N ASP A 260 2.56 -27.60 14.06
CA ASP A 260 1.57 -28.66 13.90
C ASP A 260 0.51 -28.23 12.89
N THR A 261 0.51 -28.91 11.73
CA THR A 261 -0.38 -28.64 10.61
C THR A 261 -1.56 -29.62 10.64
N LYS A 262 -2.76 -29.15 10.97
CA LYS A 262 -4.00 -29.87 10.66
C LYS A 262 -5.12 -28.95 10.17
N GLY A 263 -5.48 -29.18 8.90
CA GLY A 263 -6.82 -29.12 8.30
C GLY A 263 -7.72 -27.92 8.58
N GLN A 264 -7.80 -27.00 7.61
CA GLN A 264 -8.94 -26.08 7.48
C GLN A 264 -9.81 -26.49 6.29
N GLN A 265 -11.10 -26.69 6.55
CA GLN A 265 -12.14 -26.78 5.52
C GLN A 265 -12.46 -25.37 5.02
N GLY A 266 -12.21 -25.09 3.74
CA GLY A 266 -12.63 -23.87 3.07
C GLY A 266 -13.91 -24.10 2.28
N HIS A 267 -14.90 -23.22 2.45
CA HIS A 267 -15.96 -23.06 1.46
C HIS A 267 -15.42 -22.23 0.29
N VAL A 268 -15.56 -22.77 -0.92
CA VAL A 268 -15.04 -22.21 -2.15
C VAL A 268 -16.16 -21.48 -2.88
N GLU A 269 -15.95 -20.21 -3.21
CA GLU A 269 -16.77 -19.41 -4.16
C GLU A 269 -16.05 -19.24 -5.52
#